data_AF-A0A832ESZ0-F1
#
_entry.id   AF-A0A832ESZ0-F1
#
_cell.length_a   1.000
_cell.length_b   1.000
_cell.length_c   1.000
_cell.angle_alpha   90.00
_cell.angle_beta   90.00
_cell.angle_gamma   90.00
#
_symmetry.space_group_name_H-M   'P 1'
#
loop_
_entity.id
_entity.type
_entity.pdbx_description
1 polymer ?
#
loop_
_entity_poly.entity_id
_entity_poly.type
_entity_poly.pdbx_seq_one_letter_code
_entity_poly.pdbx_strand_id
1 'polypeptide(L)'
;MFLNGKAIMWEDINKYTTVHFHATQGSPEEKAAGGRRYLEKYRTGAISSGKVLYPKGKATIFFIFDEETLSKYILPPWDRNLEETLWSISRIGSKESIFSVNKAELVEVKKKSEDVVKTKLYFPAEAGEVRTGEEFRSYKLAFWKGGWGRDDPPVFSEYVIPGSRSPISSEAISVRVKGSSYEFASDEVMILER
;
A
#
# COMPACT_ATOMS: atom_id res chain seq x y z
N MET A 1 -5.35 3.68 -2.94
CA MET A 1 -5.09 4.47 -1.71
C MET A 1 -3.78 5.23 -1.86
N PHE A 2 -3.66 6.41 -1.26
CA PHE A 2 -2.37 7.09 -1.05
C PHE A 2 -2.30 7.70 0.36
N LEU A 3 -1.08 8.01 0.82
CA LEU A 3 -0.82 8.64 2.12
C LEU A 3 -0.62 10.15 1.97
N ASN A 4 -1.22 10.92 2.88
CA ASN A 4 -1.03 12.37 3.01
C ASN A 4 0.11 12.69 3.99
N GLY A 5 1.30 12.15 3.75
CA GLY A 5 2.43 12.29 4.67
C GLY A 5 3.48 11.20 4.51
N LYS A 6 4.30 11.06 5.55
CA LYS A 6 5.36 10.04 5.64
C LYS A 6 5.03 9.05 6.75
N ALA A 7 5.13 7.77 6.44
CA ALA A 7 5.00 6.68 7.39
C ALA A 7 6.27 5.83 7.43
N ILE A 8 6.47 5.07 8.49
CA ILE A 8 7.68 4.28 8.71
C ILE A 8 7.26 2.84 8.94
N MET A 9 7.91 1.91 8.26
CA MET A 9 7.71 0.49 8.57
C MET A 9 8.27 0.15 9.93
N TRP A 10 7.55 -0.68 10.68
CA TRP A 10 8.02 -1.15 11.97
C TRP A 10 9.32 -1.96 11.85
N GLU A 11 9.51 -2.67 10.74
CA GLU A 11 10.75 -3.39 10.45
C GLU A 11 11.94 -2.43 10.35
N ASP A 12 11.75 -1.25 9.77
CA ASP A 12 12.83 -0.26 9.65
C ASP A 12 13.22 0.28 11.04
N ILE A 13 12.26 0.51 11.93
CA ILE A 13 12.51 0.89 13.33
C ILE A 13 13.25 -0.24 14.06
N ASN A 14 12.79 -1.49 13.90
CA ASN A 14 13.39 -2.64 14.57
C ASN A 14 14.83 -2.89 14.11
N LYS A 15 15.17 -2.64 12.84
CA LYS A 15 16.56 -2.70 12.36
C LYS A 15 17.46 -1.76 13.17
N TYR A 16 17.04 -0.50 13.36
CA TYR A 16 17.79 0.46 14.17
C TYR A 16 17.91 0.01 15.62
N THR A 17 16.80 -0.38 16.26
CA THR A 17 16.80 -0.84 17.65
C THR A 17 17.71 -2.05 17.85
N THR A 18 17.64 -3.04 16.96
CA THR A 18 18.42 -4.28 17.05
C THR A 18 19.92 -3.99 17.07
N VAL A 19 20.39 -3.09 16.21
CA VAL A 19 21.80 -2.66 16.13
C VAL A 19 22.33 -2.09 17.45
N HIS A 20 21.47 -1.48 18.28
CA HIS A 20 21.85 -0.89 19.56
C HIS A 20 21.83 -1.87 20.75
N PHE A 21 21.06 -2.96 20.68
CA PHE A 21 20.87 -3.89 21.81
C PHE A 21 21.54 -5.26 21.61
N HIS A 22 22.65 -5.31 20.88
CA HIS A 22 23.43 -6.53 20.73
C HIS A 22 24.32 -6.81 21.94
N ALA A 23 24.30 -8.06 22.42
CA ALA A 23 25.28 -8.54 23.39
C ALA A 23 26.71 -8.39 22.84
N THR A 24 27.62 -7.90 23.68
CA THR A 24 29.06 -7.76 23.40
C THR A 24 29.82 -9.07 23.57
N GLN A 25 29.19 -10.08 24.17
CA GLN A 25 29.73 -11.43 24.25
C GLN A 25 29.31 -12.22 23.02
N GLY A 26 30.30 -12.77 22.33
CA GLY A 26 30.09 -13.38 21.03
C GLY A 26 31.19 -14.32 20.57
N SER A 27 30.92 -15.01 19.46
CA SER A 27 31.87 -15.88 18.76
C SER A 27 33.14 -15.11 18.34
N PRO A 28 34.24 -15.79 17.97
CA PRO A 28 35.44 -15.13 17.48
C PRO A 28 35.17 -14.20 16.28
N GLU A 29 34.27 -14.59 15.38
CA GLU A 29 33.79 -13.78 14.24
C GLU A 29 33.13 -12.47 14.72
N GLU A 30 32.24 -12.57 15.71
CA GLU A 30 31.53 -11.42 16.27
C GLU A 30 32.48 -10.46 16.99
N LYS A 31 33.49 -10.97 17.69
CA LYS A 31 34.53 -10.15 18.33
C LYS A 31 35.43 -9.47 17.32
N ALA A 32 35.84 -10.17 16.26
CA ALA A 32 36.68 -9.61 15.20
C ALA A 32 35.97 -8.47 14.44
N ALA A 33 34.65 -8.56 14.28
CA ALA A 33 33.83 -7.51 13.68
C ALA A 33 33.55 -6.32 14.63
N GLY A 34 33.98 -6.38 15.89
CA GLY A 34 33.67 -5.35 16.90
C GLY A 34 32.26 -5.45 17.51
N GLY A 35 31.61 -6.62 17.37
CA GLY A 35 30.29 -6.94 17.88
C GLY A 35 29.27 -7.33 16.79
N ARG A 36 28.20 -8.03 17.18
CA ARG A 36 27.14 -8.51 16.28
C ARG A 36 26.55 -7.43 15.39
N ARG A 37 26.45 -6.19 15.89
CA ARG A 37 25.88 -5.04 15.17
C ARG A 37 26.55 -4.73 13.82
N TYR A 38 27.82 -5.12 13.67
CA TYR A 38 28.59 -4.89 12.46
C TYR A 38 28.47 -6.02 11.44
N LEU A 39 27.87 -7.16 11.79
CA LEU A 39 27.65 -8.27 10.87
C LEU A 39 26.26 -8.17 10.22
N GLU A 40 26.21 -8.30 8.90
CA GLU A 40 24.99 -8.12 8.09
C GLU A 40 23.83 -9.03 8.54
N LYS A 41 24.13 -10.29 8.88
CA LYS A 41 23.15 -11.28 9.34
C LYS A 41 22.36 -10.87 10.60
N TYR A 42 22.91 -9.96 11.41
CA TYR A 42 22.24 -9.46 12.61
C TYR A 42 21.56 -8.11 12.41
N ARG A 43 21.75 -7.46 11.25
CA ARG A 43 21.13 -6.17 10.91
C ARG A 43 19.67 -6.33 10.45
N THR A 44 19.25 -7.53 10.05
CA THR A 44 17.97 -7.80 9.37
C THR A 44 17.10 -8.85 10.07
N GLY A 45 17.24 -9.03 11.39
CA GLY A 45 16.50 -10.05 12.15
C GLY A 45 15.06 -9.70 12.56
N ALA A 46 14.55 -8.52 12.19
CA ALA A 46 13.18 -8.14 12.52
C ALA A 46 12.18 -8.95 11.67
N ILE A 47 11.31 -9.72 12.33
CA ILE A 47 10.20 -10.42 11.66
C ILE A 47 9.35 -9.39 10.92
N SER A 48 9.16 -9.59 9.62
CA SER A 48 8.24 -8.78 8.83
C SER A 48 6.82 -8.95 9.37
N SER A 49 6.33 -7.92 10.02
CA SER A 49 5.02 -7.84 10.67
C SER A 49 3.98 -7.14 9.81
N GLY A 50 4.41 -6.41 8.77
CA GLY A 50 3.52 -5.58 7.95
C GLY A 50 2.99 -4.35 8.70
N LYS A 51 3.53 -4.05 9.89
CA LYS A 51 3.08 -2.95 10.73
C LYS A 51 3.71 -1.65 10.25
N VAL A 52 2.87 -0.62 10.12
CA VAL A 52 3.27 0.72 9.71
C VAL A 52 3.02 1.69 10.86
N LEU A 53 4.04 2.47 11.24
CA LEU A 53 3.91 3.59 12.14
C LEU A 53 3.60 4.86 11.33
N TYR A 54 2.42 5.44 11.55
CA TYR A 54 1.99 6.65 10.85
C TYR A 54 1.34 7.67 11.81
N PRO A 55 2.14 8.37 12.62
CA PRO A 55 1.63 9.27 13.64
C PRO A 55 0.97 10.49 12.98
N LYS A 56 -0.27 10.82 13.41
CA LYS A 56 -1.11 11.87 12.80
C LYS A 56 -1.36 11.67 11.30
N GLY A 57 -1.20 10.45 10.82
CA GLY A 57 -1.34 10.13 9.41
C GLY A 57 -2.76 10.25 8.90
N LYS A 58 -2.91 10.79 7.70
CA LYS A 58 -4.14 10.73 6.92
C LYS A 58 -3.89 9.93 5.65
N ALA A 59 -4.88 9.15 5.23
CA ALA A 59 -4.84 8.42 3.98
C ALA A 59 -6.14 8.69 3.22
N THR A 60 -6.06 8.65 1.90
CA THR A 60 -7.23 8.74 1.02
C THR A 60 -7.37 7.40 0.30
N ILE A 61 -8.54 6.79 0.43
CA ILE A 61 -8.87 5.49 -0.16
C ILE A 61 -9.94 5.72 -1.22
N PHE A 62 -9.76 5.08 -2.36
CA PHE A 62 -10.67 5.17 -3.50
C PHE A 62 -11.19 3.78 -3.78
N PHE A 63 -12.48 3.68 -4.06
CA PHE A 63 -13.14 2.46 -4.49
C PHE A 63 -13.89 2.76 -5.79
N ILE A 64 -13.87 1.81 -6.71
CA ILE A 64 -14.74 1.78 -7.88
C ILE A 64 -15.57 0.51 -7.74
N PHE A 65 -16.88 0.66 -7.94
CA PHE A 65 -17.82 -0.45 -7.88
C PHE A 65 -18.46 -0.64 -9.25
N ASP A 66 -18.56 -1.89 -9.65
CA ASP A 66 -19.52 -2.31 -10.67
C ASP A 66 -20.91 -2.42 -10.01
N GLU A 67 -21.93 -1.80 -10.63
CA GLU A 67 -23.28 -1.71 -10.06
C GLU A 67 -23.91 -3.09 -9.85
N GLU A 68 -23.71 -4.01 -10.81
CA GLU A 68 -24.26 -5.37 -10.72
C GLU A 68 -23.66 -6.10 -9.51
N THR A 69 -22.35 -5.99 -9.33
CA THR A 69 -21.64 -6.58 -8.18
C THR A 69 -22.04 -5.92 -6.87
N LEU A 70 -22.19 -4.59 -6.85
CA LEU A 70 -22.53 -3.83 -5.65
C LEU A 70 -23.91 -4.22 -5.11
N SER A 71 -24.89 -4.38 -6.01
CA SER A 71 -26.28 -4.72 -5.68
C SER A 71 -26.43 -6.02 -4.88
N LYS A 72 -25.44 -6.93 -4.97
CA LYS A 72 -25.41 -8.21 -4.23
C LYS A 72 -25.09 -8.02 -2.74
N TYR A 73 -24.48 -6.90 -2.36
CA TYR A 73 -24.02 -6.63 -0.99
C TYR A 73 -24.69 -5.41 -0.35
N ILE A 74 -24.98 -4.38 -1.13
CA ILE A 74 -25.53 -3.11 -0.64
C ILE A 74 -26.74 -2.75 -1.51
N LEU A 75 -27.91 -2.69 -0.87
CA LEU A 75 -29.16 -2.36 -1.53
C LEU A 75 -29.25 -0.85 -1.84
N PRO A 76 -29.98 -0.45 -2.89
CA PRO A 76 -30.34 0.95 -3.11
C PRO A 76 -31.18 1.53 -1.95
N PRO A 77 -31.18 2.87 -1.74
CA PRO A 77 -30.48 3.86 -2.54
C PRO A 77 -29.00 3.98 -2.14
N TRP A 78 -28.11 3.94 -3.13
CA TRP A 78 -26.67 3.79 -2.91
C TRP A 78 -25.98 5.06 -2.39
N ASP A 79 -26.46 6.22 -2.79
CA ASP A 79 -26.01 7.52 -2.27
C ASP A 79 -25.96 7.53 -0.74
N ARG A 80 -27.01 7.05 -0.09
CA ARG A 80 -27.11 6.96 1.36
C ARG A 80 -26.38 5.73 1.91
N ASN A 81 -26.69 4.55 1.39
CA ASN A 81 -26.22 3.30 2.01
C ASN A 81 -24.71 3.10 1.87
N LEU A 82 -24.10 3.55 0.76
CA LEU A 82 -22.65 3.54 0.61
C LEU A 82 -21.99 4.53 1.56
N GLU A 83 -22.52 5.75 1.66
CA GLU A 83 -21.94 6.77 2.52
C GLU A 83 -21.98 6.34 3.99
N GLU A 84 -23.14 5.86 4.48
CA GLU A 84 -23.29 5.31 5.83
C GLU A 84 -22.31 4.14 6.08
N THR A 85 -22.17 3.24 5.09
CA THR A 85 -21.22 2.12 5.18
C THR A 85 -19.78 2.61 5.28
N LEU A 86 -19.38 3.60 4.47
CA LEU A 86 -18.05 4.18 4.52
C LEU A 86 -17.77 4.84 5.88
N TRP A 87 -18.72 5.60 6.44
CA TRP A 87 -18.60 6.19 7.78
C TRP A 87 -18.48 5.16 8.91
N SER A 88 -19.02 3.95 8.72
CA SER A 88 -18.96 2.87 9.71
C SER A 88 -17.59 2.17 9.82
N ILE A 89 -16.67 2.45 8.89
CA ILE A 89 -15.34 1.84 8.89
C ILE A 89 -14.52 2.36 10.07
N SER A 90 -14.24 1.47 11.02
CA SER A 90 -13.44 1.74 12.22
C SER A 90 -12.09 1.01 12.26
N ARG A 91 -11.89 0.02 11.36
CA ARG A 91 -10.66 -0.79 11.23
C ARG A 91 -10.40 -1.29 9.76
N ILE A 92 -9.16 -1.63 9.46
CA ILE A 92 -8.41 -1.83 8.20
C ILE A 92 -7.15 -2.54 8.68
N GLY A 93 -7.02 -3.83 8.34
CA GLY A 93 -5.98 -4.68 8.89
C GLY A 93 -6.31 -5.23 10.28
N SER A 94 -5.34 -5.23 11.19
CA SER A 94 -5.47 -5.85 12.52
C SER A 94 -6.44 -5.09 13.45
N LYS A 95 -6.86 -5.73 14.54
CA LYS A 95 -7.77 -5.13 15.54
C LYS A 95 -7.19 -3.89 16.23
N GLU A 96 -5.87 -3.71 16.24
CA GLU A 96 -5.18 -2.55 16.80
C GLU A 96 -5.07 -1.37 15.82
N SER A 97 -5.31 -1.60 14.53
CA SER A 97 -5.31 -0.57 13.49
C SER A 97 -6.66 0.16 13.50
N ILE A 98 -6.80 1.15 14.37
CA ILE A 98 -8.02 1.96 14.49
C ILE A 98 -7.87 3.24 13.65
N PHE A 99 -8.92 3.63 12.94
CA PHE A 99 -9.03 4.96 12.31
C PHE A 99 -10.44 5.51 12.46
N SER A 100 -10.52 6.81 12.21
CA SER A 100 -11.75 7.55 12.06
C SER A 100 -11.81 8.08 10.63
N VAL A 101 -12.94 7.85 9.98
CA VAL A 101 -13.25 8.46 8.68
C VAL A 101 -13.53 9.94 8.94
N ASN A 102 -12.87 10.82 8.18
CA ASN A 102 -13.07 12.27 8.27
C ASN A 102 -13.91 12.83 7.13
N LYS A 103 -13.98 12.11 6.01
CA LYS A 103 -14.73 12.46 4.80
C LYS A 103 -15.03 11.17 4.04
N ALA A 104 -16.28 10.99 3.64
CA ALA A 104 -16.73 9.99 2.69
C ALA A 104 -17.58 10.70 1.64
N GLU A 105 -17.39 10.35 0.37
CA GLU A 105 -18.14 10.95 -0.73
C GLU A 105 -18.31 9.94 -1.86
N LEU A 106 -19.50 9.94 -2.45
CA LEU A 106 -19.75 9.25 -3.71
C LEU A 106 -19.46 10.24 -4.84
N VAL A 107 -18.59 9.86 -5.75
CA VAL A 107 -18.19 10.69 -6.89
C VAL A 107 -18.42 9.94 -8.19
N GLU A 108 -18.78 10.69 -9.23
CA GLU A 108 -18.81 10.15 -10.58
C GLU A 108 -17.38 9.84 -11.05
N VAL A 109 -17.23 8.74 -11.78
CA VAL A 109 -15.96 8.28 -12.31
C VAL A 109 -16.04 8.23 -13.82
N LYS A 110 -15.04 8.81 -14.50
CA LYS A 110 -14.99 8.85 -15.97
C LYS A 110 -13.88 7.95 -16.48
N LYS A 111 -14.18 7.13 -17.49
CA LYS A 111 -13.15 6.34 -18.17
C LYS A 111 -12.25 7.27 -18.98
N LYS A 112 -10.94 7.14 -18.80
CA LYS A 112 -9.95 7.87 -19.60
C LYS A 112 -9.53 7.06 -20.83
N SER A 113 -9.37 7.78 -21.94
CA SER A 113 -8.84 7.25 -23.21
C SER A 113 -7.36 7.57 -23.42
N GLU A 114 -6.74 8.33 -22.52
CA GLU A 114 -5.33 8.69 -22.59
C GLU A 114 -4.44 7.47 -22.32
N ASP A 115 -3.45 7.26 -23.20
CA ASP A 115 -2.47 6.18 -23.06
C ASP A 115 -1.49 6.44 -21.90
N VAL A 116 -1.33 7.69 -21.47
CA VAL A 116 -0.42 8.07 -20.39
C VAL A 116 -1.18 8.90 -19.37
N VAL A 117 -1.20 8.42 -18.13
CA VAL A 117 -1.89 9.08 -17.02
C VAL A 117 -0.93 9.35 -15.87
N LYS A 118 -1.24 10.36 -15.06
CA LYS A 118 -0.52 10.66 -13.84
C LYS A 118 -1.32 10.16 -12.65
N THR A 119 -0.68 9.39 -11.76
CA THR A 119 -1.38 8.81 -10.59
C THR A 119 -0.49 8.71 -9.36
N LYS A 120 -1.11 8.84 -8.18
CA LYS A 120 -0.53 8.48 -6.87
C LYS A 120 -1.06 7.14 -6.34
N LEU A 121 -2.07 6.58 -7.00
CA LEU A 121 -2.72 5.35 -6.58
C LEU A 121 -1.88 4.16 -7.01
N TYR A 122 -1.75 3.18 -6.11
CA TYR A 122 -1.16 1.90 -6.48
C TYR A 122 -2.04 1.19 -7.52
N PHE A 123 -1.41 0.42 -8.40
CA PHE A 123 -2.08 -0.31 -9.47
C PHE A 123 -1.38 -1.64 -9.75
N PRO A 124 -2.07 -2.64 -10.32
CA PRO A 124 -1.44 -3.91 -10.67
C PRO A 124 -0.32 -3.71 -11.69
N ALA A 125 0.82 -4.37 -11.49
CA ALA A 125 2.02 -4.15 -12.31
C ALA A 125 1.83 -4.52 -13.78
N GLU A 126 0.88 -5.40 -14.10
CA GLU A 126 0.53 -5.75 -15.48
C GLU A 126 -0.39 -4.71 -16.17
N ALA A 127 -1.07 -3.87 -15.38
CA ALA A 127 -2.04 -2.89 -15.88
C ALA A 127 -1.38 -1.61 -16.43
N GLY A 128 -0.09 -1.40 -16.20
CA GLY A 128 0.62 -0.23 -16.72
C GLY A 128 2.15 -0.30 -16.58
N GLU A 129 2.83 0.58 -17.31
CA GLU A 129 4.29 0.73 -17.28
C GLU A 129 4.66 2.13 -16.79
N VAL A 130 5.49 2.21 -15.75
CA VAL A 130 6.05 3.49 -15.28
C VAL A 130 6.92 4.08 -16.37
N ARG A 131 6.76 5.38 -16.64
CA ARG A 131 7.54 6.07 -17.67
C ARG A 131 9.04 6.05 -17.33
N THR A 132 9.88 5.91 -18.35
CA THR A 132 11.32 5.98 -18.21
C THR A 132 11.77 7.28 -17.54
N GLY A 133 12.62 7.17 -16.52
CA GLY A 133 13.09 8.29 -15.71
C GLY A 133 12.21 8.59 -14.49
N GLU A 134 11.15 7.83 -14.23
CA GLU A 134 10.33 7.94 -13.01
C GLU A 134 10.38 6.67 -12.15
N GLU A 135 11.17 5.66 -12.51
CA GLU A 135 11.20 4.36 -11.83
C GLU A 135 11.59 4.48 -10.36
N PHE A 136 12.52 5.39 -10.04
CA PHE A 136 12.98 5.66 -8.66
C PHE A 136 11.91 6.34 -7.78
N ARG A 137 10.81 6.82 -8.39
CA ARG A 137 9.66 7.43 -7.70
C ARG A 137 8.53 6.41 -7.53
N SER A 138 8.84 5.12 -7.61
CA SER A 138 7.90 4.03 -7.37
C SER A 138 8.64 2.80 -6.85
N TYR A 139 7.90 1.87 -6.27
CA TYR A 139 8.43 0.56 -5.91
C TYR A 139 7.35 -0.50 -6.13
N LYS A 140 7.77 -1.76 -6.25
CA LYS A 140 6.84 -2.88 -6.41
C LYS A 140 6.69 -3.65 -5.11
N LEU A 141 5.48 -4.14 -4.85
CA LEU A 141 5.21 -5.11 -3.78
C LEU A 141 4.29 -6.21 -4.31
N ALA A 142 4.59 -7.45 -3.93
CA ALA A 142 3.72 -8.59 -4.15
C ALA A 142 2.70 -8.68 -3.01
N PHE A 143 1.42 -8.72 -3.35
CA PHE A 143 0.31 -8.93 -2.43
C PHE A 143 -0.26 -10.33 -2.67
N TRP A 144 -0.72 -10.97 -1.59
CA TRP A 144 -1.40 -12.25 -1.69
C TRP A 144 -2.86 -12.02 -2.13
N LYS A 145 -3.30 -12.76 -3.14
CA LYS A 145 -4.67 -12.84 -3.66
C LYS A 145 -5.25 -14.19 -3.21
N GLY A 146 -6.33 -14.17 -2.42
CA GLY A 146 -6.99 -15.39 -1.90
C GLY A 146 -7.01 -15.49 -0.38
N GLY A 147 -7.40 -16.66 0.13
CA GLY A 147 -7.59 -16.92 1.56
C GLY A 147 -6.65 -17.99 2.13
N TRP A 148 -6.70 -18.16 3.46
CA TRP A 148 -5.95 -19.17 4.22
C TRP A 148 -6.53 -20.59 4.08
N GLY A 149 -6.96 -20.96 2.87
CA GLY A 149 -7.49 -22.30 2.58
C GLY A 149 -6.37 -23.34 2.63
N ARG A 150 -6.63 -24.48 3.27
CA ARG A 150 -5.65 -25.58 3.39
C ARG A 150 -5.17 -26.11 2.04
N ASP A 151 -6.02 -26.01 1.02
CA ASP A 151 -5.79 -26.50 -0.35
C ASP A 151 -5.76 -25.35 -1.39
N ASP A 152 -5.60 -24.10 -0.94
CA ASP A 152 -5.53 -22.93 -1.83
C ASP A 152 -4.08 -22.44 -1.91
N PRO A 153 -3.35 -22.69 -3.02
CA PRO A 153 -1.97 -22.26 -3.14
C PRO A 153 -1.90 -20.73 -3.12
N PRO A 154 -0.86 -20.13 -2.52
CA PRO A 154 -0.77 -18.69 -2.44
C PRO A 154 -0.54 -18.07 -3.82
N VAL A 155 -1.55 -17.34 -4.32
CA VAL A 155 -1.44 -16.59 -5.58
C VAL A 155 -0.95 -15.17 -5.28
N PHE A 156 0.20 -14.79 -5.80
CA PHE A 156 0.72 -13.44 -5.62
C PHE A 156 0.38 -12.56 -6.82
N SER A 157 -0.02 -11.33 -6.55
CA SER A 157 -0.21 -10.28 -7.56
C SER A 157 0.75 -9.13 -7.23
N GLU A 158 1.55 -8.73 -8.22
CA GLU A 158 2.49 -7.63 -8.07
C GLU A 158 1.80 -6.31 -8.34
N TYR A 159 2.02 -5.33 -7.46
CA TYR A 159 1.50 -3.98 -7.58
C TYR A 159 2.65 -2.98 -7.63
N VAL A 160 2.48 -1.95 -8.45
CA VAL A 160 3.32 -0.76 -8.46
C VAL A 160 2.73 0.25 -7.49
N ILE A 161 3.56 0.76 -6.58
CA ILE A 161 3.18 1.75 -5.58
C ILE A 161 3.96 3.05 -5.89
N PRO A 162 3.25 4.12 -6.28
CA PRO A 162 3.87 5.43 -6.50
C PRO A 162 4.40 6.06 -5.20
N GLY A 163 5.64 6.53 -5.26
CA GLY A 163 6.38 7.17 -4.18
C GLY A 163 7.56 6.37 -3.64
N SER A 164 7.90 6.58 -2.37
CA SER A 164 9.06 5.95 -1.71
C SER A 164 8.64 4.92 -0.67
N ARG A 165 9.47 3.89 -0.48
CA ARG A 165 9.26 2.79 0.47
C ARG A 165 9.87 3.03 1.85
N SER A 166 10.91 3.86 1.96
CA SER A 166 11.59 4.15 3.22
C SER A 166 12.11 5.61 3.23
N PRO A 167 11.43 6.53 3.94
CA PRO A 167 10.11 6.36 4.56
C PRO A 167 9.01 6.14 3.50
N ILE A 168 7.91 5.48 3.91
CA ILE A 168 6.74 5.30 3.05
C ILE A 168 6.14 6.68 2.77
N SER A 169 6.01 7.05 1.50
CA SER A 169 5.33 8.27 1.07
C SER A 169 4.75 8.08 -0.32
N SER A 170 3.65 8.75 -0.60
CA SER A 170 3.00 8.71 -1.91
C SER A 170 3.43 9.90 -2.76
N GLU A 171 3.76 9.64 -4.02
CA GLU A 171 4.17 10.65 -4.98
C GLU A 171 3.55 10.33 -6.34
N ALA A 172 3.19 11.36 -7.11
CA ALA A 172 2.55 11.15 -8.40
C ALA A 172 3.60 10.76 -9.46
N ILE A 173 3.33 9.68 -10.18
CA ILE A 173 4.14 9.20 -11.30
C ILE A 173 3.35 9.17 -12.61
N SER A 174 4.06 9.24 -13.73
CA SER A 174 3.48 9.04 -15.06
C SER A 174 3.52 7.56 -15.46
N VAL A 175 2.37 7.03 -15.89
CA VAL A 175 2.20 5.61 -16.24
C VAL A 175 1.60 5.49 -17.63
N ARG A 176 2.20 4.68 -18.49
CA ARG A 176 1.58 4.22 -19.72
C ARG A 176 0.58 3.12 -19.38
N VAL A 177 -0.69 3.36 -19.65
CA VAL A 177 -1.80 2.45 -19.33
C VAL A 177 -1.83 1.31 -20.34
N LYS A 178 -1.84 0.07 -19.84
CA LYS A 178 -2.14 -1.13 -20.65
C LYS A 178 -3.57 -1.61 -20.41
N GLY A 179 -4.06 -1.43 -19.19
CA GLY A 179 -5.40 -1.79 -18.74
C GLY A 179 -6.47 -0.76 -19.07
N SER A 180 -7.40 -0.56 -18.13
CA SER A 180 -8.36 0.55 -18.14
C SER A 180 -7.94 1.60 -17.12
N SER A 181 -8.19 2.88 -17.41
CA SER A 181 -7.98 3.98 -16.47
C SER A 181 -9.25 4.77 -16.22
N TYR A 182 -9.41 5.20 -14.98
CA TYR A 182 -10.61 5.85 -14.46
C TYR A 182 -10.22 7.07 -13.63
N GLU A 183 -10.76 8.23 -13.99
CA GLU A 183 -10.52 9.49 -13.32
C GLU A 183 -11.68 9.81 -12.38
N PHE A 184 -11.34 10.11 -11.13
CA PHE A 184 -12.28 10.63 -10.14
C PHE A 184 -12.37 12.14 -10.27
N ALA A 185 -13.46 12.73 -9.77
CA ALA A 185 -13.66 14.19 -9.72
C ALA A 185 -12.53 14.98 -8.99
N SER A 186 -11.64 14.29 -8.27
CA SER A 186 -10.48 14.86 -7.58
C SER A 186 -9.18 14.87 -8.43
N ASP A 187 -9.27 14.64 -9.75
CA ASP A 187 -8.14 14.49 -10.71
C ASP A 187 -7.18 13.32 -10.39
N GLU A 188 -7.59 12.41 -9.50
CA GLU A 188 -6.83 11.20 -9.20
C GLU A 188 -7.26 10.10 -10.18
N VAL A 189 -6.30 9.31 -10.67
CA VAL A 189 -6.56 8.30 -11.70
C VAL A 189 -6.27 6.90 -11.16
N MET A 190 -7.26 6.00 -11.20
CA MET A 190 -7.09 4.58 -10.88
C MET A 190 -6.86 3.79 -12.16
N ILE A 191 -5.89 2.87 -12.12
CA ILE A 191 -5.55 1.98 -13.22
C ILE A 191 -5.94 0.56 -12.80
N LEU A 192 -6.72 -0.12 -13.64
CA LEU A 192 -7.23 -1.47 -13.41
C LEU A 192 -6.74 -2.41 -14.52
N GLU A 193 -6.63 -3.71 -14.21
CA GLU A 193 -6.40 -4.79 -15.17
C GLU A 193 -7.51 -4.78 -16.26
N ARG A 194 -7.23 -5.39 -17.43
CA ARG A 194 -8.24 -5.51 -18.50
C ARG A 194 -9.29 -6.56 -18.18
#